data_AF-A0AAW0EWE3-F1
#
_entry.id   AF-A0AAW0EWE3-F1
#
_cell.length_a   1.000
_cell.length_b   1.000
_cell.length_c   1.000
_cell.angle_alpha   90.00
_cell.angle_beta   90.00
_cell.angle_gamma   90.00
#
_symmetry.space_group_name_H-M   'P 1'
#
loop_
_entity.id
_entity.type
_entity.pdbx_description
1 polymer ?
#
loop_
_entity_poly.entity_id
_entity_poly.type
_entity_poly.pdbx_seq_one_letter_code
_entity_poly.pdbx_strand_id
1 'polypeptide(L)'
;MTTPAATGRSRSRALALLCAALALAAVLARADSFTISSDTSRTGDAYNGDTITLDLAASTADVVTVQLANSQVIGSGLTIRSASGSSSFRRLSMSMASTTVTQATIALSGAMPTNSDIRIVATTGTLTAAQSLFDFSGLSLDTNITIVVEDTAVTWPAGSASTGSVISFSTGSTAVGISNFAAIFVLHATATNGASVVSIDTQSSLPITNSAVLAIDYSRCESCTGALVSIRSPLTVDRSSLFRISHCTAVGTANGLLASAGSVAVDGKSLYLVADSQIESGDLFNFFTGFEDPTIPFPFTVSGGSTASFLNLAGPATGTKRSAIPSTSDGTSNVIGGGCVIDGSKLPGKSDYVDQGLNVKTVVNRQGASSGTCANANCVPANTYDSTAVSGSDPCTCRCTSLFVNPPSCTAVTDPLQIYNGNAKCSVLNCRSCAALYPTSRCTQCRRNYVLTDTHECLHAAVGAEPLCNVWYCATCVKGTSDQCSECRSRFRLSDGSCRLGNTNAAAGAPIIAAAACIGAAAVFYAVF
;
A
#
# COMPACT_ATOMS: atom_id res chain seq x y z
N MET A 1 -19.20 35.44 -63.40
CA MET A 1 -18.19 35.39 -62.32
C MET A 1 -18.88 35.70 -61.02
N THR A 2 -19.02 34.72 -60.13
CA THR A 2 -18.85 34.86 -58.66
C THR A 2 -19.10 33.49 -58.00
N THR A 3 -18.12 33.12 -57.19
CA THR A 3 -18.01 31.94 -56.33
C THR A 3 -18.85 32.07 -55.05
N PRO A 4 -19.15 30.95 -54.35
CA PRO A 4 -19.96 30.95 -53.14
C PRO A 4 -19.09 31.12 -51.87
N ALA A 5 -19.65 31.78 -50.84
CA ALA A 5 -19.09 31.82 -49.49
C ALA A 5 -20.04 31.13 -48.50
N ALA A 6 -19.63 29.97 -47.99
CA ALA A 6 -20.31 29.25 -46.91
C ALA A 6 -19.27 28.77 -45.87
N THR A 7 -18.78 29.68 -45.04
CA THR A 7 -17.80 29.37 -43.97
C THR A 7 -18.12 30.05 -42.63
N GLY A 8 -19.42 30.24 -42.31
CA GLY A 8 -19.85 30.87 -41.04
C GLY A 8 -20.37 29.93 -39.95
N ARG A 9 -20.86 28.73 -40.30
CA ARG A 9 -21.60 27.85 -39.35
C ARG A 9 -20.77 26.77 -38.65
N SER A 10 -19.54 26.52 -39.10
CA SER A 10 -18.67 25.45 -38.55
C SER A 10 -17.93 25.89 -37.28
N ARG A 11 -17.48 27.15 -37.20
CA ARG A 11 -16.70 27.66 -36.05
C ARG A 11 -17.52 27.86 -34.77
N SER A 12 -18.82 28.21 -34.88
CA SER A 12 -19.68 28.40 -33.70
C SER A 12 -20.07 27.08 -33.02
N ARG A 13 -20.23 26.00 -33.79
CA ARG A 13 -20.46 24.65 -33.25
C ARG A 13 -19.21 24.09 -32.59
N ALA A 14 -18.03 24.33 -33.16
CA ALA A 14 -16.76 23.92 -32.57
C ALA A 14 -16.48 24.63 -31.23
N LEU A 15 -16.77 25.94 -31.12
CA LEU A 15 -16.61 26.69 -29.88
C LEU A 15 -17.62 26.27 -28.80
N ALA A 16 -18.87 25.98 -29.18
CA ALA A 16 -19.89 25.50 -28.26
C ALA A 16 -19.61 24.08 -27.75
N LEU A 17 -19.06 23.20 -28.59
CA LEU A 17 -18.58 21.87 -28.18
C LEU A 17 -17.34 21.97 -27.29
N LEU A 18 -16.43 22.92 -27.54
CA LEU A 18 -15.27 23.16 -26.67
C LEU A 18 -15.69 23.70 -25.30
N CYS A 19 -16.64 24.64 -25.24
CA CYS A 19 -17.20 25.15 -23.98
C CYS A 19 -18.05 24.10 -23.26
N ALA A 20 -18.79 23.24 -23.97
CA ALA A 20 -19.53 22.13 -23.38
C ALA A 20 -18.58 21.03 -22.87
N ALA A 21 -17.45 20.79 -23.55
CA ALA A 21 -16.41 19.85 -23.11
C ALA A 21 -15.60 20.42 -21.93
N LEU A 22 -15.32 21.73 -21.91
CA LEU A 22 -14.71 22.43 -20.77
C LEU A 22 -15.68 22.53 -19.58
N ALA A 23 -17.00 22.63 -19.82
CA ALA A 23 -18.02 22.59 -18.77
C ALA A 23 -18.31 21.16 -18.27
N LEU A 24 -18.17 20.12 -19.12
CA LEU A 24 -18.20 18.71 -18.70
C LEU A 24 -16.93 18.31 -17.94
N ALA A 25 -15.77 18.84 -18.33
CA ALA A 25 -14.50 18.65 -17.62
C ALA A 25 -14.45 19.41 -16.28
N ALA A 26 -15.33 20.40 -16.10
CA ALA A 26 -15.50 21.17 -14.87
C ALA A 26 -16.76 20.79 -14.09
N VAL A 27 -17.24 19.54 -14.19
CA VAL A 27 -18.02 18.95 -13.09
C VAL A 27 -17.04 18.72 -11.94
N LEU A 28 -16.78 19.82 -11.22
CA LEU A 28 -16.06 19.85 -9.96
C LEU A 28 -16.81 18.92 -8.99
N ALA A 29 -16.43 17.63 -8.97
CA ALA A 29 -16.58 16.83 -7.77
C ALA A 29 -15.84 17.61 -6.68
N ARG A 30 -16.61 18.23 -5.79
CA ARG A 30 -16.01 18.94 -4.66
C ARG A 30 -15.42 17.85 -3.78
N ALA A 31 -14.13 17.96 -3.51
CA ALA A 31 -13.48 17.21 -2.45
C ALA A 31 -14.27 17.43 -1.15
N ASP A 32 -14.89 16.37 -0.64
CA ASP A 32 -15.61 16.41 0.63
C ASP A 32 -14.63 16.07 1.75
N SER A 33 -14.66 16.88 2.81
CA SER A 33 -13.94 16.60 4.05
C SER A 33 -14.95 16.12 5.07
N PHE A 34 -14.77 14.91 5.59
CA PHE A 34 -15.60 14.38 6.67
C PHE A 34 -14.75 13.93 7.85
N THR A 35 -15.24 14.24 9.04
CA THR A 35 -14.59 13.91 10.31
C THR A 35 -15.26 12.69 10.92
N ILE A 36 -14.45 11.71 11.34
CA ILE A 36 -14.91 10.51 12.04
C ILE A 36 -14.55 10.66 13.52
N SER A 37 -15.59 10.68 14.36
CA SER A 37 -15.49 10.64 15.83
C SER A 37 -16.36 9.54 16.45
N SER A 38 -17.02 8.70 15.63
CA SER A 38 -17.89 7.60 16.05
C SER A 38 -17.85 6.48 15.02
N ASP A 39 -18.40 5.31 15.38
CA ASP A 39 -18.51 4.18 14.47
C ASP A 39 -19.13 4.58 13.14
N THR A 40 -18.51 4.13 12.05
CA THR A 40 -18.88 4.50 10.69
C THR A 40 -18.75 3.29 9.78
N SER A 41 -19.79 3.01 8.98
CA SER A 41 -19.75 2.01 7.93
C SER A 41 -20.25 2.61 6.62
N ARG A 42 -19.47 2.43 5.55
CA ARG A 42 -19.72 2.97 4.21
C ARG A 42 -19.42 1.89 3.18
N THR A 43 -20.34 1.69 2.24
CA THR A 43 -20.20 0.69 1.17
C THR A 43 -20.59 1.27 -0.18
N GLY A 44 -19.76 1.04 -1.20
CA GLY A 44 -20.00 1.54 -2.56
C GLY A 44 -19.73 3.04 -2.76
N ASP A 45 -19.11 3.71 -1.78
CA ASP A 45 -18.76 5.13 -1.87
C ASP A 45 -17.67 5.35 -2.95
N ALA A 46 -17.76 6.49 -3.64
CA ALA A 46 -16.75 6.95 -4.58
C ALA A 46 -16.04 8.18 -4.03
N TYR A 47 -14.71 8.11 -3.91
CA TYR A 47 -13.86 9.16 -3.37
C TYR A 47 -13.07 9.86 -4.47
N ASN A 48 -13.15 11.19 -4.52
CA ASN A 48 -12.45 12.00 -5.52
C ASN A 48 -11.92 13.32 -4.92
N GLY A 49 -10.73 13.23 -4.32
CA GLY A 49 -10.11 14.30 -3.53
C GLY A 49 -10.59 14.36 -2.08
N ASP A 50 -11.40 13.40 -1.65
CA ASP A 50 -12.02 13.43 -0.34
C ASP A 50 -10.99 13.23 0.77
N THR A 51 -11.29 13.83 1.94
CA THR A 51 -10.44 13.72 3.12
C THR A 51 -11.23 13.17 4.31
N ILE A 52 -10.80 12.03 4.83
CA ILE A 52 -11.24 11.47 6.10
C ILE A 52 -10.31 11.99 7.20
N THR A 53 -10.86 12.76 8.12
CA THR A 53 -10.15 13.21 9.32
C THR A 53 -10.59 12.37 10.51
N LEU A 54 -9.66 11.66 11.14
CA LEU A 54 -9.91 10.86 12.33
C LEU A 54 -9.77 11.75 13.57
N ASP A 55 -10.89 12.12 14.19
CA ASP A 55 -10.92 12.93 15.42
C ASP A 55 -11.47 12.08 16.58
N LEU A 56 -10.61 11.18 17.06
CA LEU A 56 -11.00 10.25 18.12
C LEU A 56 -11.02 10.90 19.51
N ALA A 57 -10.40 12.07 19.68
CA ALA A 57 -10.49 12.82 20.93
C ALA A 57 -11.91 13.31 21.20
N ALA A 58 -12.69 13.59 20.15
CA ALA A 58 -14.10 13.94 20.26
C ALA A 58 -15.01 12.73 20.55
N SER A 59 -14.49 11.50 20.51
CA SER A 59 -15.27 10.28 20.73
C SER A 59 -15.48 9.98 22.22
N THR A 60 -16.70 9.57 22.56
CA THR A 60 -17.01 8.97 23.86
C THR A 60 -16.73 7.47 23.92
N ALA A 61 -16.52 6.81 22.77
CA ALA A 61 -16.27 5.38 22.70
C ALA A 61 -14.79 5.06 22.91
N ASP A 62 -14.49 3.95 23.59
CA ASP A 62 -13.10 3.47 23.77
C ASP A 62 -12.49 2.97 22.45
N VAL A 63 -13.34 2.44 21.56
CA VAL A 63 -13.00 1.97 20.23
C VAL A 63 -13.92 2.64 19.24
N VAL A 64 -13.35 3.20 18.18
CA VAL A 64 -14.10 3.69 17.02
C VAL A 64 -13.85 2.75 15.85
N THR A 65 -14.92 2.16 15.34
CA THR A 65 -14.89 1.20 14.23
C THR A 65 -15.19 1.91 12.92
N VAL A 66 -14.30 1.78 11.94
CA VAL A 66 -14.48 2.35 10.59
C VAL A 66 -14.46 1.24 9.56
N GLN A 67 -15.53 1.10 8.80
CA GLN A 67 -15.64 0.13 7.71
C GLN A 67 -15.89 0.85 6.40
N LEU A 68 -14.97 0.70 5.45
CA LEU A 68 -15.09 1.16 4.07
C LEU A 68 -15.08 -0.09 3.18
N ALA A 69 -16.14 -0.35 2.42
CA ALA A 69 -16.24 -1.55 1.60
C ALA A 69 -16.66 -1.23 0.17
N ASN A 70 -16.17 -2.00 -0.80
CA ASN A 70 -16.56 -1.88 -2.21
C ASN A 70 -16.39 -0.46 -2.77
N SER A 71 -15.41 0.28 -2.23
CA SER A 71 -15.22 1.70 -2.54
C SER A 71 -14.54 1.90 -3.88
N GLN A 72 -14.74 3.06 -4.48
CA GLN A 72 -14.01 3.52 -5.66
C GLN A 72 -13.17 4.75 -5.28
N VAL A 73 -11.92 4.81 -5.74
CA VAL A 73 -11.05 5.98 -5.56
C VAL A 73 -10.60 6.42 -6.94
N ILE A 74 -10.95 7.65 -7.30
CA ILE A 74 -10.74 8.22 -8.65
C ILE A 74 -10.23 9.66 -8.56
N GLY A 75 -9.76 10.18 -9.68
CA GLY A 75 -9.35 11.59 -9.81
C GLY A 75 -8.31 11.99 -8.77
N SER A 76 -8.65 12.94 -7.89
CA SER A 76 -7.72 13.49 -6.89
C SER A 76 -7.47 12.57 -5.69
N GLY A 77 -8.07 11.38 -5.63
CA GLY A 77 -7.74 10.36 -4.65
C GLY A 77 -8.54 10.39 -3.35
N LEU A 78 -8.01 9.77 -2.31
CA LEU A 78 -8.57 9.71 -0.97
C LEU A 78 -7.46 9.98 0.03
N THR A 79 -7.65 10.92 0.95
CA THR A 79 -6.73 11.16 2.06
C THR A 79 -7.35 10.71 3.37
N ILE A 80 -6.67 9.87 4.13
CA ILE A 80 -7.01 9.51 5.49
C ILE A 80 -5.93 10.06 6.41
N ARG A 81 -6.33 10.87 7.38
CA ARG A 81 -5.38 11.50 8.31
C ARG A 81 -5.95 11.61 9.71
N SER A 82 -5.06 11.58 10.69
CA SER A 82 -5.41 11.89 12.07
C SER A 82 -5.56 13.39 12.28
N ALA A 83 -6.49 13.79 13.15
CA ALA A 83 -6.61 15.18 13.60
C ALA A 83 -5.38 15.58 14.43
N SER A 84 -4.69 16.65 14.03
CA SER A 84 -3.51 17.16 14.71
C SER A 84 -3.79 17.52 16.18
N GLY A 85 -2.92 17.07 17.10
CA GLY A 85 -2.96 17.46 18.51
C GLY A 85 -3.80 16.57 19.44
N SER A 86 -4.32 15.45 18.95
CA SER A 86 -5.10 14.51 19.76
C SER A 86 -4.22 13.37 20.31
N SER A 87 -3.64 13.54 21.49
CA SER A 87 -3.18 12.39 22.30
C SER A 87 -4.40 11.68 22.88
N SER A 88 -5.17 10.99 22.02
CA SER A 88 -6.34 10.25 22.46
C SER A 88 -5.91 8.84 22.89
N PHE A 89 -6.35 8.40 24.07
CA PHE A 89 -6.26 6.99 24.48
C PHE A 89 -7.26 6.09 23.74
N ARG A 90 -8.07 6.66 22.84
CA ARG A 90 -9.05 5.93 22.03
C ARG A 90 -8.34 5.24 20.89
N ARG A 91 -8.76 4.02 20.60
CA ARG A 91 -8.22 3.23 19.49
C ARG A 91 -9.16 3.22 18.29
N LEU A 92 -8.56 3.19 17.10
CA LEU A 92 -9.25 2.95 15.84
C LEU A 92 -9.20 1.46 15.51
N SER A 93 -10.34 0.89 15.12
CA SER A 93 -10.38 -0.36 14.36
C SER A 93 -10.93 -0.06 12.98
N MET A 94 -10.06 -0.07 11.97
CA MET A 94 -10.41 0.32 10.61
C MET A 94 -10.24 -0.84 9.64
N SER A 95 -11.25 -1.05 8.79
CA SER A 95 -11.16 -1.92 7.63
C SER A 95 -11.53 -1.17 6.35
N MET A 96 -10.66 -1.28 5.35
CA MET A 96 -10.94 -0.86 3.98
C MET A 96 -10.86 -2.09 3.07
N ALA A 97 -11.99 -2.53 2.54
CA ALA A 97 -12.11 -3.77 1.79
C ALA A 97 -12.58 -3.52 0.36
N SER A 98 -11.99 -4.26 -0.59
CA SER A 98 -12.51 -4.39 -1.96
C SER A 98 -12.58 -3.04 -2.68
N THR A 99 -11.50 -2.27 -2.55
CA THR A 99 -11.41 -0.92 -3.11
C THR A 99 -10.84 -0.98 -4.53
N THR A 100 -11.49 -0.28 -5.46
CA THR A 100 -10.99 -0.12 -6.84
C THR A 100 -10.43 1.28 -7.02
N VAL A 101 -9.18 1.37 -7.46
CA VAL A 101 -8.47 2.65 -7.65
C VAL A 101 -8.18 2.86 -9.14
N THR A 102 -8.62 3.98 -9.69
CA THR A 102 -8.39 4.32 -11.10
C THR A 102 -7.71 5.67 -11.19
N GLN A 103 -6.44 5.67 -11.61
CA GLN A 103 -5.62 6.87 -11.82
C GLN A 103 -5.65 7.82 -10.61
N ALA A 104 -5.60 7.24 -9.40
CA ALA A 104 -5.78 7.94 -8.15
C ALA A 104 -4.87 7.33 -7.05
N THR A 105 -4.72 8.05 -5.94
CA THR A 105 -3.88 7.65 -4.81
C THR A 105 -4.71 7.63 -3.53
N ILE A 106 -4.41 6.67 -2.65
CA ILE A 106 -4.93 6.64 -1.29
C ILE A 106 -3.78 7.04 -0.36
N ALA A 107 -3.87 8.23 0.23
CA ALA A 107 -2.87 8.75 1.14
C ALA A 107 -3.25 8.46 2.60
N LEU A 108 -2.32 7.91 3.37
CA LEU A 108 -2.41 7.81 4.83
C LEU A 108 -1.32 8.69 5.42
N SER A 109 -1.70 9.68 6.24
CA SER A 109 -0.75 10.67 6.73
C SER A 109 -1.04 11.14 8.16
N GLY A 110 -0.02 11.70 8.80
CA GLY A 110 -0.08 12.16 10.18
C GLY A 110 0.22 11.05 11.19
N ALA A 111 0.16 11.42 12.47
CA ALA A 111 0.34 10.49 13.58
C ALA A 111 -0.95 9.69 13.81
N MET A 112 -0.94 8.40 13.47
CA MET A 112 -2.12 7.56 13.64
C MET A 112 -2.47 7.40 15.14
N PRO A 113 -3.75 7.20 15.49
CA PRO A 113 -4.13 7.03 16.90
C PRO A 113 -3.47 5.79 17.51
N THR A 114 -2.96 5.90 18.74
CA THR A 114 -2.28 4.78 19.43
C THR A 114 -3.19 3.57 19.61
N ASN A 115 -2.60 2.37 19.73
CA ASN A 115 -3.34 1.11 19.96
C ASN A 115 -4.35 0.74 18.86
N SER A 116 -4.14 1.22 17.64
CA SER A 116 -5.07 1.07 16.52
C SER A 116 -4.72 -0.07 15.57
N ASP A 117 -5.74 -0.66 14.98
CA ASP A 117 -5.65 -1.60 13.87
C ASP A 117 -6.24 -1.00 12.60
N ILE A 118 -5.47 -1.03 11.51
CA ILE A 118 -5.90 -0.58 10.18
C ILE A 118 -5.63 -1.72 9.20
N ARG A 119 -6.69 -2.20 8.56
CA ARG A 119 -6.61 -3.32 7.62
C ARG A 119 -7.14 -2.91 6.26
N ILE A 120 -6.28 -2.96 5.26
CA ILE A 120 -6.59 -2.69 3.87
C ILE A 120 -6.51 -4.00 3.10
N VAL A 121 -7.60 -4.43 2.49
CA VAL A 121 -7.72 -5.75 1.85
C VAL A 121 -8.32 -5.66 0.47
N ALA A 122 -7.80 -6.48 -0.45
CA ALA A 122 -8.35 -6.66 -1.79
C ALA A 122 -8.46 -5.33 -2.57
N THR A 123 -7.40 -4.52 -2.52
CA THR A 123 -7.35 -3.29 -3.31
C THR A 123 -6.83 -3.60 -4.71
N THR A 124 -7.56 -3.15 -5.73
CA THR A 124 -7.14 -3.31 -7.12
C THR A 124 -6.95 -1.95 -7.77
N GLY A 125 -5.93 -1.80 -8.62
CA GLY A 125 -5.57 -0.51 -9.18
C GLY A 125 -5.16 -0.55 -10.64
N THR A 126 -5.60 0.45 -11.41
CA THR A 126 -4.99 0.82 -12.69
C THR A 126 -4.56 2.27 -12.63
N LEU A 127 -3.24 2.51 -12.60
CA LEU A 127 -2.68 3.83 -12.29
C LEU A 127 -2.00 4.45 -13.50
N THR A 128 -1.82 5.77 -13.48
CA THR A 128 -0.96 6.46 -14.45
C THR A 128 0.51 6.29 -14.07
N ALA A 129 1.39 6.59 -15.03
CA ALA A 129 2.83 6.72 -14.78
C ALA A 129 3.12 7.61 -13.55
N ALA A 130 4.21 7.32 -12.83
CA ALA A 130 4.68 7.98 -11.60
C ALA A 130 3.76 7.94 -10.35
N GLN A 131 2.52 7.43 -10.45
CA GLN A 131 1.58 7.44 -9.34
C GLN A 131 1.67 6.18 -8.48
N SER A 132 1.85 6.33 -7.17
CA SER A 132 1.74 5.20 -6.22
C SER A 132 0.30 4.95 -5.80
N LEU A 133 -0.05 3.70 -5.50
CA LEU A 133 -1.38 3.35 -4.99
C LEU A 133 -1.59 3.91 -3.58
N PHE A 134 -0.72 3.51 -2.65
CA PHE A 134 -0.72 3.99 -1.29
C PHE A 134 0.43 4.96 -1.07
N ASP A 135 0.10 6.16 -0.63
CA ASP A 135 1.07 7.15 -0.21
C ASP A 135 1.12 7.27 1.31
N PHE A 136 2.21 6.79 1.90
CA PHE A 136 2.46 6.85 3.35
C PHE A 136 3.42 8.00 3.69
N SER A 137 3.52 9.01 2.83
CA SER A 137 4.34 10.19 3.08
C SER A 137 3.81 10.97 4.29
N GLY A 138 4.70 11.16 5.26
CA GLY A 138 4.37 11.81 6.52
C GLY A 138 3.49 10.98 7.47
N LEU A 139 3.35 9.68 7.22
CA LEU A 139 2.77 8.73 8.15
C LEU A 139 3.72 8.48 9.33
N SER A 140 3.22 8.62 10.55
CA SER A 140 3.96 8.29 11.77
C SER A 140 3.15 7.25 12.55
N LEU A 141 3.81 6.12 12.86
CA LEU A 141 3.21 5.05 13.64
C LEU A 141 3.99 4.91 14.95
N ASP A 142 3.32 5.28 16.04
CA ASP A 142 3.90 5.23 17.37
C ASP A 142 2.92 4.60 18.36
N THR A 143 3.42 3.64 19.14
CA THR A 143 2.67 2.97 20.22
C THR A 143 1.54 2.06 19.72
N ASN A 144 1.90 0.81 19.43
CA ASN A 144 0.99 -0.32 19.18
C ASN A 144 -0.02 -0.08 18.05
N ILE A 145 0.46 0.45 16.92
CA ILE A 145 -0.37 0.68 15.72
C ILE A 145 -0.01 -0.34 14.66
N THR A 146 -0.99 -1.08 14.15
CA THR A 146 -0.77 -2.08 13.10
C THR A 146 -1.49 -1.68 11.82
N ILE A 147 -0.74 -1.59 10.71
CA ILE A 147 -1.29 -1.49 9.37
C ILE A 147 -1.03 -2.80 8.63
N VAL A 148 -2.09 -3.42 8.12
CA VAL A 148 -1.99 -4.60 7.24
C VAL A 148 -2.53 -4.23 5.86
N VAL A 149 -1.69 -4.34 4.83
CA VAL A 149 -2.09 -4.23 3.42
C VAL A 149 -2.03 -5.63 2.82
N GLU A 150 -3.17 -6.17 2.41
CA GLU A 150 -3.27 -7.54 1.91
C GLU A 150 -3.99 -7.64 0.55
N ASP A 151 -3.63 -8.67 -0.22
CA ASP A 151 -4.27 -9.05 -1.48
C ASP A 151 -4.41 -7.86 -2.46
N THR A 152 -3.37 -7.06 -2.56
CA THR A 152 -3.38 -5.85 -3.38
C THR A 152 -2.77 -6.11 -4.75
N ALA A 153 -3.43 -5.68 -5.83
CA ALA A 153 -2.91 -5.87 -7.18
C ALA A 153 -3.04 -4.58 -8.01
N VAL A 154 -1.93 -4.09 -8.56
CA VAL A 154 -1.89 -2.82 -9.27
C VAL A 154 -1.12 -2.96 -10.58
N THR A 155 -1.63 -2.33 -11.63
CA THR A 155 -0.99 -2.28 -12.94
C THR A 155 -0.74 -0.85 -13.39
N TRP A 156 0.46 -0.61 -13.91
CA TRP A 156 0.88 0.62 -14.57
C TRP A 156 1.01 0.43 -16.09
N PRO A 157 1.03 1.53 -16.88
CA PRO A 157 1.20 1.43 -18.33
C PRO A 157 2.61 0.91 -18.66
N ALA A 158 2.68 -0.13 -19.50
CA ALA A 158 3.93 -0.73 -19.93
C ALA A 158 4.85 0.27 -20.66
N GLY A 159 6.16 0.12 -20.49
CA GLY A 159 7.16 0.96 -21.17
C GLY A 159 7.30 2.38 -20.62
N SER A 160 6.59 2.72 -19.54
CA SER A 160 6.73 4.02 -18.88
C SER A 160 8.09 4.15 -18.18
N ALA A 161 8.82 5.22 -18.44
CA ALA A 161 10.13 5.48 -17.82
C ALA A 161 10.04 5.91 -16.34
N SER A 162 8.85 6.32 -15.87
CA SER A 162 8.58 6.71 -14.49
C SER A 162 7.28 6.06 -14.04
N THR A 163 7.35 5.17 -13.05
CA THR A 163 6.20 4.43 -12.52
C THR A 163 6.20 4.55 -11.00
N GLY A 164 5.02 4.43 -10.39
CA GLY A 164 4.89 4.46 -8.94
C GLY A 164 4.98 3.07 -8.34
N SER A 165 4.80 2.99 -7.02
CA SER A 165 4.83 1.72 -6.27
C SER A 165 3.47 1.39 -5.68
N VAL A 166 3.29 0.14 -5.23
CA VAL A 166 2.07 -0.21 -4.47
C VAL A 166 2.03 0.62 -3.18
N ILE A 167 3.14 0.69 -2.46
CA ILE A 167 3.32 1.57 -1.29
C ILE A 167 4.55 2.45 -1.51
N SER A 168 4.40 3.75 -1.29
CA SER A 168 5.52 4.69 -1.23
C SER A 168 5.57 5.42 0.10
N PHE A 169 6.77 5.47 0.68
CA PHE A 169 7.15 6.40 1.72
C PHE A 169 8.03 7.46 1.07
N SER A 170 7.60 8.72 1.03
CA SER A 170 8.40 9.81 0.42
C SER A 170 8.73 10.93 1.40
N THR A 171 9.55 11.87 0.93
CA THR A 171 10.03 13.07 1.62
C THR A 171 8.91 14.07 1.98
N GLY A 172 7.99 13.66 2.85
CA GLY A 172 7.12 14.60 3.55
C GLY A 172 7.89 15.44 4.56
N SER A 173 7.27 16.52 5.06
CA SER A 173 7.85 17.41 6.10
C SER A 173 7.83 16.81 7.52
N THR A 174 7.22 15.64 7.71
CA THR A 174 7.15 14.94 8.99
C THR A 174 7.95 13.64 8.93
N ALA A 175 8.64 13.31 10.02
CA ALA A 175 9.40 12.08 10.14
C ALA A 175 8.50 10.85 9.93
N VAL A 176 8.83 10.03 8.93
CA VAL A 176 8.25 8.70 8.72
C VAL A 176 9.02 7.74 9.62
N GLY A 177 8.32 7.01 10.49
CA GLY A 177 8.94 6.06 11.41
C GLY A 177 7.93 5.05 11.93
N ILE A 178 8.44 3.87 12.28
CA ILE A 178 7.66 2.78 12.89
C ILE A 178 8.29 2.52 14.26
N SER A 179 7.58 2.88 15.33
CA SER A 179 8.11 2.81 16.70
C SER A 179 7.14 2.20 17.71
N ASN A 180 7.71 1.68 18.79
CA ASN A 180 6.99 1.29 20.01
C ASN A 180 5.87 0.27 19.71
N PHE A 181 6.25 -0.94 19.28
CA PHE A 181 5.30 -2.00 18.89
C PHE A 181 4.38 -1.64 17.72
N ALA A 182 4.71 -0.63 16.92
CA ALA A 182 4.01 -0.39 15.67
C ALA A 182 4.47 -1.35 14.57
N ALA A 183 3.60 -1.61 13.60
CA ALA A 183 3.88 -2.54 12.53
C ALA A 183 3.21 -2.18 11.21
N ILE A 184 3.92 -2.46 10.12
CA ILE A 184 3.38 -2.48 8.77
C ILE A 184 3.63 -3.86 8.17
N PHE A 185 2.55 -4.53 7.79
CA PHE A 185 2.59 -5.81 7.07
C PHE A 185 2.05 -5.62 5.66
N VAL A 186 2.82 -6.04 4.67
CA VAL A 186 2.44 -6.06 3.26
C VAL A 186 2.41 -7.51 2.81
N LEU A 187 1.22 -8.04 2.54
CA LEU A 187 1.01 -9.44 2.24
C LEU A 187 0.35 -9.57 0.87
N HIS A 188 0.85 -10.45 -0.01
CA HIS A 188 0.22 -10.68 -1.32
C HIS A 188 0.05 -9.41 -2.17
N ALA A 189 0.99 -8.47 -2.09
CA ALA A 189 0.96 -7.31 -2.97
C ALA A 189 1.61 -7.65 -4.32
N THR A 190 0.92 -7.35 -5.43
CA THR A 190 1.40 -7.53 -6.80
C THR A 190 1.51 -6.19 -7.50
N ALA A 191 2.71 -5.89 -8.00
CA ALA A 191 2.99 -4.74 -8.84
C ALA A 191 3.31 -5.19 -10.28
N THR A 192 2.51 -4.76 -11.26
CA THR A 192 2.76 -5.06 -12.68
C THR A 192 3.13 -3.79 -13.43
N ASN A 193 4.31 -3.78 -14.06
CA ASN A 193 4.92 -2.61 -14.71
C ASN A 193 5.15 -1.40 -13.77
N GLY A 194 5.06 -1.59 -12.45
CA GLY A 194 5.32 -0.53 -11.46
C GLY A 194 6.81 -0.24 -11.30
N ALA A 195 7.17 0.60 -10.33
CA ALA A 195 8.55 0.76 -9.90
C ALA A 195 8.94 -0.34 -8.91
N SER A 196 8.11 -0.52 -7.87
CA SER A 196 8.33 -1.50 -6.81
C SER A 196 6.99 -1.92 -6.18
N VAL A 197 7.01 -2.96 -5.34
CA VAL A 197 5.93 -3.19 -4.38
C VAL A 197 6.02 -2.14 -3.28
N VAL A 198 7.19 -1.99 -2.66
CA VAL A 198 7.45 -0.97 -1.66
C VAL A 198 8.62 -0.09 -2.09
N SER A 199 8.42 1.23 -2.08
CA SER A 199 9.50 2.22 -2.24
C SER A 199 9.60 3.10 -1.00
N ILE A 200 10.80 3.24 -0.46
CA ILE A 200 11.13 4.12 0.67
C ILE A 200 12.13 5.17 0.16
N ASP A 201 11.78 6.44 0.29
CA ASP A 201 12.57 7.59 -0.16
C ASP A 201 12.31 8.78 0.79
N THR A 202 12.78 8.65 2.04
CA THR A 202 12.72 9.67 3.08
C THR A 202 13.97 10.57 3.07
N GLN A 203 13.88 11.80 3.60
CA GLN A 203 15.00 12.76 3.55
C GLN A 203 16.18 12.42 4.46
N SER A 204 15.95 11.65 5.53
CA SER A 204 16.94 11.44 6.59
C SER A 204 17.20 9.96 6.86
N SER A 205 16.20 9.25 7.36
CA SER A 205 16.25 7.81 7.61
C SER A 205 14.84 7.26 7.77
N LEU A 206 14.68 5.94 7.63
CA LEU A 206 13.50 5.22 8.08
C LEU A 206 13.85 4.41 9.35
N PRO A 207 13.47 4.88 10.54
CA PRO A 207 13.65 4.11 11.76
C PRO A 207 12.55 3.06 11.94
N ILE A 208 12.97 1.84 12.22
CA ILE A 208 12.15 0.73 12.74
C ILE A 208 12.72 0.40 14.12
N THR A 209 12.09 0.93 15.18
CA THR A 209 12.66 0.98 16.54
C THR A 209 11.68 0.51 17.60
N ASN A 210 12.19 0.04 18.75
CA ASN A 210 11.41 -0.34 19.92
C ASN A 210 10.37 -1.44 19.58
N SER A 211 10.86 -2.60 19.18
CA SER A 211 10.04 -3.78 18.85
C SER A 211 9.04 -3.55 17.70
N ALA A 212 9.39 -2.67 16.77
CA ALA A 212 8.59 -2.36 15.60
C ALA A 212 8.82 -3.36 14.46
N VAL A 213 7.89 -3.43 13.51
CA VAL A 213 7.95 -4.37 12.38
C VAL A 213 7.67 -3.68 11.05
N LEU A 214 8.52 -3.94 10.06
CA LEU A 214 8.17 -3.78 8.65
C LEU A 214 8.39 -5.12 7.95
N ALA A 215 7.31 -5.72 7.46
CA ALA A 215 7.37 -7.02 6.80
C ALA A 215 6.66 -6.99 5.44
N ILE A 216 7.35 -7.50 4.43
CA ILE A 216 6.86 -7.65 3.06
C ILE A 216 6.90 -9.14 2.71
N ASP A 217 5.73 -9.74 2.59
CA ASP A 217 5.58 -11.18 2.49
C ASP A 217 4.72 -11.59 1.30
N TYR A 218 5.10 -12.69 0.64
CA TYR A 218 4.38 -13.25 -0.51
C TYR A 218 4.07 -12.23 -1.61
N SER A 219 4.90 -11.20 -1.74
CA SER A 219 4.68 -10.11 -2.68
C SER A 219 5.36 -10.42 -4.01
N ARG A 220 4.82 -9.84 -5.08
CA ARG A 220 5.26 -10.10 -6.44
C ARG A 220 5.46 -8.81 -7.21
N CYS A 221 6.56 -8.77 -7.95
CA CYS A 221 6.86 -7.69 -8.87
C CYS A 221 7.01 -8.29 -10.27
N GLU A 222 6.22 -7.81 -11.22
CA GLU A 222 6.19 -8.27 -12.61
C GLU A 222 6.55 -7.12 -13.54
N SER A 223 7.66 -7.27 -14.26
CA SER A 223 8.18 -6.26 -15.18
C SER A 223 8.34 -4.88 -14.54
N CYS A 224 8.64 -4.83 -13.23
CA CYS A 224 8.86 -3.53 -12.60
C CYS A 224 10.17 -2.88 -13.09
N THR A 225 10.18 -1.56 -13.11
CA THR A 225 11.35 -0.77 -13.48
C THR A 225 12.41 -0.75 -12.39
N GLY A 226 12.04 -0.99 -11.12
CA GLY A 226 12.92 -1.08 -9.95
C GLY A 226 12.94 -2.48 -9.32
N ALA A 227 13.58 -2.58 -8.15
CA ALA A 227 13.55 -3.80 -7.33
C ALA A 227 12.17 -4.00 -6.69
N LEU A 228 11.86 -5.21 -6.23
CA LEU A 228 10.60 -5.50 -5.54
C LEU A 228 10.43 -4.61 -4.29
N VAL A 229 11.49 -4.47 -3.49
CA VAL A 229 11.63 -3.46 -2.45
C VAL A 229 12.76 -2.50 -2.83
N SER A 230 12.46 -1.20 -2.86
CA SER A 230 13.46 -0.15 -3.11
C SER A 230 13.57 0.76 -1.89
N ILE A 231 14.76 0.86 -1.32
CA ILE A 231 15.08 1.77 -0.22
C ILE A 231 16.08 2.78 -0.73
N ARG A 232 15.77 4.08 -0.67
CA ARG A 232 16.61 5.18 -1.17
C ARG A 232 16.98 6.16 -0.06
N SER A 233 16.99 5.65 1.17
CA SER A 233 17.33 6.37 2.39
C SER A 233 18.02 5.45 3.38
N PRO A 234 18.78 5.98 4.35
CA PRO A 234 19.27 5.20 5.48
C PRO A 234 18.15 4.42 6.19
N LEU A 235 18.41 3.17 6.52
CA LEU A 235 17.51 2.26 7.25
C LEU A 235 18.13 1.91 8.60
N THR A 236 17.37 2.14 9.67
CA THR A 236 17.76 1.72 11.03
C THR A 236 16.75 0.70 11.55
N VAL A 237 17.24 -0.46 11.99
CA VAL A 237 16.44 -1.50 12.65
C VAL A 237 17.04 -1.73 14.03
N ASP A 238 16.42 -1.20 15.08
CA ASP A 238 17.00 -1.23 16.43
C ASP A 238 16.02 -1.66 17.54
N ARG A 239 16.58 -1.94 18.72
CA ARG A 239 15.82 -2.23 19.96
C ARG A 239 14.76 -3.32 19.77
N SER A 240 15.21 -4.50 19.33
CA SER A 240 14.39 -5.70 19.11
C SER A 240 13.36 -5.60 17.99
N SER A 241 13.63 -4.76 16.98
CA SER A 241 12.76 -4.58 15.82
C SER A 241 13.06 -5.57 14.68
N LEU A 242 12.14 -5.64 13.73
CA LEU A 242 12.18 -6.56 12.58
C LEU A 242 11.99 -5.80 11.26
N PHE A 243 12.93 -6.01 10.35
CA PHE A 243 12.72 -5.79 8.91
C PHE A 243 12.73 -7.14 8.20
N ARG A 244 11.67 -7.45 7.44
CA ARG A 244 11.51 -8.73 6.74
C ARG A 244 11.09 -8.56 5.28
N ILE A 245 11.74 -9.33 4.41
CA ILE A 245 11.25 -9.68 3.08
C ILE A 245 11.18 -11.20 3.00
N SER A 246 10.00 -11.79 2.82
CA SER A 246 9.89 -13.25 2.72
C SER A 246 8.92 -13.73 1.63
N HIS A 247 9.16 -14.92 1.08
CA HIS A 247 8.26 -15.55 0.09
C HIS A 247 7.99 -14.69 -1.16
N CYS A 248 8.87 -13.75 -1.48
CA CYS A 248 8.66 -12.76 -2.52
C CYS A 248 9.22 -13.25 -3.87
N THR A 249 8.61 -12.80 -4.97
CA THR A 249 9.05 -13.16 -6.33
C THR A 249 9.18 -11.94 -7.22
N ALA A 250 10.32 -11.78 -7.90
CA ALA A 250 10.54 -10.73 -8.89
C ALA A 250 10.74 -11.31 -10.30
N VAL A 251 9.88 -10.95 -11.23
CA VAL A 251 9.79 -11.48 -12.59
C VAL A 251 10.00 -10.38 -13.60
N GLY A 252 10.93 -10.57 -14.55
CA GLY A 252 11.19 -9.59 -15.61
C GLY A 252 11.69 -8.22 -15.13
N THR A 253 12.16 -8.11 -13.88
CA THR A 253 12.88 -6.92 -13.37
C THR A 253 14.38 -7.16 -13.41
N ALA A 254 15.14 -6.17 -13.87
CA ALA A 254 16.60 -6.22 -13.88
C ALA A 254 17.24 -5.79 -12.54
N ASN A 255 16.43 -5.32 -11.58
CA ASN A 255 16.89 -4.67 -10.36
C ASN A 255 16.74 -5.54 -9.10
N GLY A 256 16.29 -6.79 -9.25
CA GLY A 256 16.35 -7.79 -8.19
C GLY A 256 15.23 -7.72 -7.15
N LEU A 257 15.49 -8.36 -6.01
CA LEU A 257 14.56 -8.46 -4.89
C LEU A 257 14.58 -7.18 -4.05
N LEU A 258 15.77 -6.68 -3.74
CA LEU A 258 15.95 -5.52 -2.90
C LEU A 258 17.05 -4.62 -3.47
N ALA A 259 16.71 -3.34 -3.60
CA ALA A 259 17.66 -2.29 -3.84
C ALA A 259 17.75 -1.37 -2.62
N SER A 260 18.96 -1.00 -2.20
CA SER A 260 19.18 -0.04 -1.12
C SER A 260 20.20 1.02 -1.52
N ALA A 261 19.86 2.28 -1.31
CA ALA A 261 20.75 3.43 -1.38
C ALA A 261 20.64 4.16 -0.03
N GLY A 262 21.75 4.28 0.70
CA GLY A 262 21.76 4.76 2.09
C GLY A 262 22.17 3.66 3.08
N SER A 263 22.77 4.05 4.19
CA SER A 263 23.30 3.12 5.20
C SER A 263 22.24 2.17 5.78
N VAL A 264 22.65 0.96 6.15
CA VAL A 264 21.81 0.01 6.91
C VAL A 264 22.47 -0.26 8.26
N ALA A 265 21.75 0.02 9.34
CA ALA A 265 22.19 -0.28 10.70
C ALA A 265 21.18 -1.21 11.39
N VAL A 266 21.66 -2.37 11.86
CA VAL A 266 20.86 -3.35 12.60
C VAL A 266 21.47 -3.51 14.00
N ASP A 267 20.76 -3.04 15.03
CA ASP A 267 21.31 -2.93 16.39
C ASP A 267 20.33 -3.36 17.50
N GLY A 268 20.82 -3.54 18.73
CA GLY A 268 19.97 -3.74 19.90
C GLY A 268 19.14 -5.01 19.85
N LYS A 269 19.77 -6.13 19.46
CA LYS A 269 19.15 -7.45 19.28
C LYS A 269 17.96 -7.36 18.33
N SER A 270 18.18 -6.83 17.13
CA SER A 270 17.19 -6.71 16.05
C SER A 270 17.45 -7.68 14.90
N LEU A 271 16.44 -7.88 14.04
CA LEU A 271 16.48 -8.83 12.93
C LEU A 271 16.27 -8.14 11.59
N TYR A 272 17.21 -8.37 10.68
CA TYR A 272 17.10 -8.09 9.25
C TYR A 272 17.01 -9.42 8.50
N LEU A 273 15.85 -9.73 7.92
CA LEU A 273 15.58 -11.04 7.33
C LEU A 273 15.18 -10.92 5.86
N VAL A 274 15.92 -11.61 4.99
CA VAL A 274 15.51 -11.87 3.61
C VAL A 274 15.47 -13.37 3.41
N ALA A 275 14.28 -13.93 3.18
CA ALA A 275 14.09 -15.37 3.16
C ALA A 275 13.14 -15.86 2.04
N ASP A 276 13.31 -17.12 1.64
CA ASP A 276 12.35 -17.88 0.82
C ASP A 276 11.90 -17.15 -0.46
N SER A 277 12.79 -16.36 -1.05
CA SER A 277 12.47 -15.42 -2.13
C SER A 277 13.28 -15.72 -3.38
N GLN A 278 12.72 -15.39 -4.54
CA GLN A 278 13.36 -15.70 -5.82
C GLN A 278 13.23 -14.58 -6.85
N ILE A 279 14.18 -14.52 -7.78
CA ILE A 279 14.15 -13.63 -8.94
C ILE A 279 14.39 -14.41 -10.23
N GLU A 280 13.80 -13.96 -11.33
CA GLU A 280 13.98 -14.59 -12.65
C GLU A 280 15.10 -13.98 -13.48
N SER A 281 15.55 -12.76 -13.15
CA SER A 281 16.59 -12.04 -13.89
C SER A 281 17.33 -11.04 -13.00
N GLY A 282 18.61 -10.80 -13.31
CA GLY A 282 19.46 -9.86 -12.57
C GLY A 282 19.99 -10.43 -11.26
N ASP A 283 20.58 -9.56 -10.45
CA ASP A 283 21.17 -9.90 -9.16
C ASP A 283 20.13 -9.81 -8.03
N LEU A 284 20.30 -10.58 -6.95
CA LEU A 284 19.36 -10.57 -5.83
C LEU A 284 19.27 -9.20 -5.16
N PHE A 285 20.43 -8.55 -4.98
CA PHE A 285 20.57 -7.31 -4.26
C PHE A 285 21.32 -6.24 -5.05
N ASN A 286 20.82 -5.01 -4.97
CA ASN A 286 21.49 -3.84 -5.52
C ASN A 286 21.76 -2.81 -4.42
N PHE A 287 22.96 -2.87 -3.85
CA PHE A 287 23.42 -1.94 -2.82
C PHE A 287 24.24 -0.83 -3.48
N PHE A 288 23.62 0.34 -3.66
CA PHE A 288 24.23 1.46 -4.38
C PHE A 288 25.25 2.18 -3.49
N THR A 289 26.51 2.20 -3.90
CA THR A 289 27.53 3.08 -3.34
C THR A 289 27.23 4.53 -3.71
N GLY A 290 27.39 5.48 -2.78
CA GLY A 290 27.43 6.91 -3.12
C GLY A 290 26.22 7.78 -2.81
N PHE A 291 25.32 7.35 -1.93
CA PHE A 291 24.34 8.29 -1.36
C PHE A 291 24.97 9.22 -0.32
N GLU A 292 25.87 8.70 0.52
CA GLU A 292 26.59 9.46 1.56
C GLU A 292 28.04 9.77 1.14
N ASP A 293 28.74 8.80 0.53
CA ASP A 293 30.07 8.98 -0.09
C ASP A 293 30.28 7.91 -1.19
N PRO A 294 30.50 8.29 -2.47
CA PRO A 294 30.66 7.35 -3.59
C PRO A 294 31.99 6.59 -3.59
N THR A 295 32.92 6.98 -2.72
CA THR A 295 34.23 6.34 -2.57
C THR A 295 34.25 5.26 -1.47
N ILE A 296 33.21 5.20 -0.64
CA ILE A 296 33.10 4.26 0.47
C ILE A 296 32.17 3.09 0.06
N PRO A 297 32.52 1.83 0.38
CA PRO A 297 31.61 0.70 0.24
C PRO A 297 30.28 0.97 0.93
N PHE A 298 29.18 0.41 0.41
CA PHE A 298 27.86 0.56 1.01
C PHE A 298 27.90 0.20 2.52
N PRO A 299 27.59 1.15 3.43
CA PRO A 299 27.66 0.90 4.86
C PRO A 299 26.48 0.04 5.32
N PHE A 300 26.74 -1.22 5.61
CA PHE A 300 25.81 -2.14 6.26
C PHE A 300 26.47 -2.73 7.50
N THR A 301 25.99 -2.32 8.67
CA THR A 301 26.53 -2.73 9.98
C THR A 301 25.49 -3.51 10.78
N VAL A 302 25.92 -4.61 11.39
CA VAL A 302 25.13 -5.42 12.34
C VAL A 302 25.86 -5.42 13.68
N SER A 303 25.20 -4.94 14.73
CA SER A 303 25.74 -4.77 16.09
C SER A 303 24.73 -5.07 17.20
N GLY A 304 25.16 -5.02 18.46
CA GLY A 304 24.30 -5.13 19.64
C GLY A 304 23.65 -6.51 19.81
N GLY A 305 24.33 -7.58 19.36
CA GLY A 305 23.79 -8.94 19.36
C GLY A 305 22.66 -9.16 18.35
N SER A 306 22.64 -8.37 17.27
CA SER A 306 21.63 -8.43 16.21
C SER A 306 21.97 -9.47 15.15
N THR A 307 21.04 -9.72 14.25
CA THR A 307 21.22 -10.70 13.17
C THR A 307 20.75 -10.19 11.83
N ALA A 308 21.54 -10.42 10.79
CA ALA A 308 21.13 -10.32 9.40
C ALA A 308 21.13 -11.71 8.77
N SER A 309 20.00 -12.13 8.21
CA SER A 309 19.80 -13.48 7.66
C SER A 309 19.39 -13.43 6.19
N PHE A 310 20.06 -14.26 5.37
CA PHE A 310 19.81 -14.47 3.95
C PHE A 310 19.56 -15.96 3.71
N LEU A 311 18.29 -16.36 3.61
CA LEU A 311 17.88 -17.76 3.66
C LEU A 311 17.09 -18.17 2.41
N ASN A 312 17.36 -19.35 1.87
CA ASN A 312 16.59 -19.99 0.80
C ASN A 312 16.33 -19.05 -0.40
N LEU A 313 17.32 -18.26 -0.79
CA LEU A 313 17.22 -17.31 -1.90
C LEU A 313 17.57 -17.99 -3.22
N ALA A 314 16.84 -17.66 -4.28
CA ALA A 314 17.11 -18.17 -5.62
C ALA A 314 17.25 -17.05 -6.66
N GLY A 315 18.31 -17.08 -7.46
CA GLY A 315 18.53 -16.10 -8.54
C GLY A 315 19.49 -16.60 -9.63
N PRO A 316 19.40 -16.06 -10.86
CA PRO A 316 20.17 -16.52 -12.01
C PRO A 316 21.56 -15.85 -12.15
N ALA A 317 21.80 -14.72 -11.49
CA ALA A 317 23.08 -14.00 -11.52
C ALA A 317 23.71 -13.96 -10.13
N THR A 318 24.43 -12.91 -9.71
CA THR A 318 25.11 -12.90 -8.40
C THR A 318 24.18 -12.54 -7.25
N GLY A 319 24.66 -12.75 -6.02
CA GLY A 319 23.98 -12.25 -4.82
C GLY A 319 23.96 -10.71 -4.80
N THR A 320 25.14 -10.08 -4.89
CA THR A 320 25.30 -8.62 -4.98
C THR A 320 26.27 -8.24 -6.10
N LYS A 321 26.17 -7.01 -6.61
CA LYS A 321 27.05 -6.50 -7.67
C LYS A 321 28.48 -6.17 -7.22
N ARG A 322 28.71 -5.83 -5.94
CA ARG A 322 30.02 -5.35 -5.41
C ARG A 322 30.12 -5.49 -3.89
N SER A 323 31.30 -5.90 -3.41
CA SER A 323 31.75 -5.97 -2.00
C SER A 323 30.98 -6.93 -1.09
N ALA A 324 31.69 -7.64 -0.22
CA ALA A 324 31.08 -8.54 0.75
C ALA A 324 30.49 -7.74 1.93
N ILE A 325 29.17 -7.65 1.99
CA ILE A 325 28.39 -7.00 3.06
C ILE A 325 27.32 -7.98 3.57
N PRO A 326 26.75 -7.83 4.78
CA PRO A 326 27.01 -6.83 5.84
C PRO A 326 28.36 -6.97 6.55
N SER A 327 28.69 -6.03 7.43
CA SER A 327 29.83 -6.11 8.34
C SER A 327 29.38 -6.22 9.80
N THR A 328 30.20 -6.89 10.62
CA THR A 328 30.00 -7.05 12.08
C THR A 328 31.26 -6.59 12.80
N SER A 329 31.14 -5.82 13.88
CA SER A 329 32.29 -5.28 14.61
C SER A 329 32.30 -5.61 16.11
N ASP A 330 31.30 -6.30 16.64
CA ASP A 330 31.04 -6.42 18.08
C ASP A 330 31.24 -7.82 18.66
N GLY A 331 31.55 -8.82 17.83
CA GLY A 331 31.73 -10.22 18.21
C GLY A 331 30.48 -10.94 18.75
N THR A 332 29.33 -10.25 18.87
CA THR A 332 28.08 -10.81 19.38
C THR A 332 26.98 -10.89 18.32
N SER A 333 27.10 -10.08 17.28
CA SER A 333 26.17 -10.06 16.15
C SER A 333 26.52 -11.11 15.10
N ASN A 334 25.53 -11.52 14.32
CA ASN A 334 25.68 -12.59 13.33
C ASN A 334 25.17 -12.19 11.94
N VAL A 335 25.86 -12.67 10.92
CA VAL A 335 25.40 -12.63 9.53
C VAL A 335 25.27 -14.08 9.09
N ILE A 336 24.05 -14.48 8.74
CA ILE A 336 23.67 -15.87 8.52
C ILE A 336 23.26 -16.08 7.06
N GLY A 337 23.79 -17.14 6.46
CA GLY A 337 23.37 -17.65 5.15
C GLY A 337 22.86 -19.08 5.27
N GLY A 338 21.93 -19.50 4.41
CA GLY A 338 21.51 -20.90 4.37
C GLY A 338 20.61 -21.20 3.18
N GLY A 339 20.80 -22.35 2.54
CA GLY A 339 19.86 -22.85 1.51
C GLY A 339 19.79 -22.05 0.20
N CYS A 340 20.65 -21.05 -0.02
CA CYS A 340 20.62 -20.24 -1.24
C CYS A 340 21.13 -21.00 -2.47
N VAL A 341 20.52 -20.70 -3.63
CA VAL A 341 20.88 -21.20 -4.96
C VAL A 341 21.08 -20.01 -5.89
N ILE A 342 22.31 -19.79 -6.33
CA ILE A 342 22.70 -18.63 -7.14
C ILE A 342 23.40 -19.15 -8.40
N ASP A 343 22.98 -18.69 -9.57
CA ASP A 343 23.45 -19.19 -10.87
C ASP A 343 23.37 -20.74 -10.96
N GLY A 344 22.22 -21.28 -10.54
CA GLY A 344 21.96 -22.73 -10.48
C GLY A 344 22.79 -23.50 -9.44
N SER A 345 23.68 -22.84 -8.71
CA SER A 345 24.63 -23.45 -7.79
C SER A 345 24.24 -23.22 -6.34
N LYS A 346 24.24 -24.30 -5.54
CA LYS A 346 24.03 -24.19 -4.09
C LYS A 346 25.24 -23.53 -3.44
N LEU A 347 25.00 -22.76 -2.37
CA LEU A 347 26.06 -22.17 -1.54
C LEU A 347 26.23 -22.95 -0.23
N PRO A 348 27.09 -24.00 -0.18
CA PRO A 348 27.24 -24.86 0.99
C PRO A 348 28.09 -24.26 2.13
N GLY A 349 29.00 -23.32 1.83
CA GLY A 349 29.99 -22.81 2.76
C GLY A 349 30.12 -21.29 2.76
N LYS A 350 30.83 -20.76 3.76
CA LYS A 350 30.97 -19.31 3.97
C LYS A 350 31.63 -18.60 2.80
N SER A 351 32.66 -19.22 2.20
CA SER A 351 33.36 -18.68 1.03
C SER A 351 32.41 -18.47 -0.14
N ASP A 352 31.48 -19.39 -0.36
CA ASP A 352 30.53 -19.32 -1.48
C ASP A 352 29.60 -18.12 -1.34
N TYR A 353 29.17 -17.78 -0.12
CA TYR A 353 28.41 -16.54 0.12
C TYR A 353 29.25 -15.29 -0.10
N VAL A 354 30.51 -15.30 0.34
CA VAL A 354 31.44 -14.17 0.17
C VAL A 354 31.70 -13.90 -1.32
N ASP A 355 31.88 -14.96 -2.11
CA ASP A 355 32.04 -14.86 -3.57
C ASP A 355 30.80 -14.29 -4.25
N GLN A 356 29.62 -14.43 -3.64
CA GLN A 356 28.36 -13.83 -4.06
C GLN A 356 28.10 -12.44 -3.44
N GLY A 357 29.10 -11.86 -2.75
CA GLY A 357 29.01 -10.52 -2.16
C GLY A 357 28.28 -10.46 -0.81
N LEU A 358 28.06 -11.60 -0.17
CA LEU A 358 27.45 -11.70 1.16
C LEU A 358 28.48 -12.16 2.21
N ASN A 359 28.84 -11.29 3.14
CA ASN A 359 29.85 -11.57 4.18
C ASN A 359 29.30 -12.41 5.35
N VAL A 360 28.83 -13.62 5.01
CA VAL A 360 28.24 -14.58 5.95
C VAL A 360 29.28 -15.11 6.93
N LYS A 361 28.95 -15.08 8.23
CA LYS A 361 29.78 -15.63 9.31
C LYS A 361 29.32 -17.01 9.76
N THR A 362 28.05 -17.33 9.58
CA THR A 362 27.44 -18.62 9.96
C THR A 362 26.60 -19.16 8.82
N VAL A 363 26.84 -20.41 8.41
CA VAL A 363 25.98 -21.10 7.44
C VAL A 363 25.09 -22.08 8.19
N VAL A 364 23.79 -22.02 7.94
CA VAL A 364 22.80 -22.89 8.56
C VAL A 364 22.21 -23.89 7.58
N ASN A 365 21.78 -25.03 8.11
CA ASN A 365 20.99 -26.01 7.37
C ASN A 365 19.54 -25.54 7.17
N ARG A 366 18.71 -26.36 6.52
CA ARG A 366 17.27 -26.07 6.29
C ARG A 366 16.49 -25.82 7.59
N GLN A 367 16.97 -26.35 8.71
CA GLN A 367 16.39 -26.14 10.02
C GLN A 367 16.85 -24.81 10.65
N GLY A 368 17.76 -24.04 10.06
CA GLY A 368 18.30 -22.83 10.70
C GLY A 368 19.35 -23.11 11.79
N ALA A 369 19.89 -24.34 11.83
CA ALA A 369 20.94 -24.75 12.74
C ALA A 369 22.32 -24.78 12.07
N SER A 370 23.36 -24.44 12.84
CA SER A 370 24.76 -24.63 12.50
C SER A 370 25.39 -25.59 13.48
N SER A 371 25.99 -26.68 12.98
CA SER A 371 26.63 -27.72 13.81
C SER A 371 25.74 -28.29 14.91
N GLY A 372 24.43 -28.44 14.64
CA GLY A 372 23.45 -28.95 15.62
C GLY A 372 22.91 -27.90 16.60
N THR A 373 23.38 -26.66 16.54
CA THR A 373 22.92 -25.56 17.40
C THR A 373 22.12 -24.54 16.60
N CYS A 374 20.97 -24.11 17.13
CA CYS A 374 20.17 -23.08 16.49
C CYS A 374 20.89 -21.74 16.48
N ALA A 375 21.00 -21.16 15.28
CA ALA A 375 21.70 -19.90 15.07
C ALA A 375 20.76 -18.68 15.13
N ASN A 376 19.50 -18.88 15.54
CA ASN A 376 18.48 -17.83 15.58
C ASN A 376 18.24 -17.15 14.22
N ALA A 377 18.42 -17.92 13.13
CA ALA A 377 18.42 -17.41 11.77
C ALA A 377 17.06 -16.86 11.31
N ASN A 378 15.96 -17.35 11.90
CA ASN A 378 14.59 -17.01 11.52
C ASN A 378 13.68 -16.81 12.74
N CYS A 379 14.12 -15.98 13.70
CA CYS A 379 13.34 -15.66 14.89
C CYS A 379 12.27 -14.62 14.62
N VAL A 380 11.36 -14.99 13.74
CA VAL A 380 10.10 -14.30 13.53
C VAL A 380 9.11 -14.78 14.60
N PRO A 381 8.29 -13.90 15.19
CA PRO A 381 7.19 -14.30 16.07
C PRO A 381 6.19 -15.18 15.29
N ALA A 382 6.37 -16.49 15.34
CA ALA A 382 5.53 -17.55 14.77
C ALA A 382 6.13 -18.94 15.02
N ASN A 383 7.46 -19.03 15.09
CA ASN A 383 8.22 -20.25 15.32
C ASN A 383 8.67 -20.35 16.78
N THR A 384 7.75 -20.18 17.72
CA THR A 384 8.03 -20.04 19.16
C THR A 384 7.44 -21.21 19.94
N TYR A 385 8.01 -22.41 19.81
CA TYR A 385 7.67 -23.54 20.69
C TYR A 385 8.92 -24.08 21.41
N ASP A 386 8.70 -24.43 22.68
CA ASP A 386 9.72 -24.85 23.64
C ASP A 386 10.38 -26.16 23.20
N SER A 387 11.61 -26.10 22.68
CA SER A 387 12.60 -27.16 22.86
C SER A 387 13.96 -26.76 22.32
N THR A 388 14.98 -27.12 23.09
CA THR A 388 16.38 -27.15 22.66
C THR A 388 16.57 -28.15 21.51
N ALA A 389 17.32 -27.73 20.49
CA ALA A 389 17.98 -28.56 19.46
C ALA A 389 17.13 -29.67 18.83
N VAL A 390 16.73 -29.49 17.58
CA VAL A 390 16.10 -30.56 16.83
C VAL A 390 17.16 -31.54 16.32
N SER A 391 17.24 -32.71 16.95
CA SER A 391 17.61 -33.92 16.23
C SER A 391 16.45 -34.29 15.30
N GLY A 392 16.60 -34.14 13.98
CA GLY A 392 15.54 -34.50 13.01
C GLY A 392 15.21 -33.44 11.95
N SER A 393 13.93 -33.33 11.56
CA SER A 393 13.44 -32.49 10.46
C SER A 393 12.92 -31.12 10.87
N ASP A 394 12.69 -30.88 12.15
CA ASP A 394 11.99 -29.70 12.65
C ASP A 394 12.89 -28.44 12.62
N PRO A 395 12.32 -27.26 12.28
CA PRO A 395 13.07 -26.02 12.20
C PRO A 395 13.44 -25.49 13.59
N CYS A 396 14.53 -24.72 13.64
CA CYS A 396 14.93 -23.96 14.80
C CYS A 396 13.85 -22.96 15.16
N THR A 397 13.36 -23.10 16.38
CA THR A 397 12.44 -22.18 17.01
C THR A 397 13.23 -21.19 17.87
N CYS A 398 12.70 -19.99 18.00
CA CYS A 398 13.28 -18.98 18.87
C CYS A 398 12.34 -18.75 20.03
N ARG A 399 12.88 -18.72 21.25
CA ARG A 399 12.07 -18.52 22.45
C ARG A 399 12.19 -17.08 22.91
N CYS A 400 11.14 -16.31 22.70
CA CYS A 400 10.98 -15.01 23.33
C CYS A 400 10.69 -15.19 24.82
N THR A 401 11.71 -15.04 25.66
CA THR A 401 11.58 -15.24 27.13
C THR A 401 10.79 -14.13 27.82
N SER A 402 10.70 -12.96 27.18
CA SER A 402 9.70 -11.94 27.49
C SER A 402 9.31 -11.23 26.19
N LEU A 403 8.18 -10.50 26.19
CA LEU A 403 7.76 -9.61 25.09
C LEU A 403 8.80 -8.52 24.77
N PHE A 404 9.84 -8.39 25.60
CA PHE A 404 10.84 -7.33 25.56
C PHE A 404 12.29 -7.86 25.51
N VAL A 405 12.54 -9.18 25.65
CA VAL A 405 13.92 -9.70 25.79
C VAL A 405 14.11 -11.14 25.22
N ASN A 406 14.96 -11.18 24.16
CA ASN A 406 15.74 -12.26 23.48
C ASN A 406 15.02 -13.30 22.59
N PRO A 407 15.62 -13.78 21.47
CA PRO A 407 16.48 -13.12 20.44
C PRO A 407 16.14 -13.51 18.96
N PRO A 408 16.65 -12.81 17.92
CA PRO A 408 17.10 -11.42 17.81
C PRO A 408 15.98 -10.48 17.32
N SER A 409 14.71 -10.84 17.33
CA SER A 409 13.63 -9.86 17.37
C SER A 409 12.45 -10.50 18.08
N CYS A 410 12.09 -9.96 19.23
CA CYS A 410 10.91 -10.37 19.96
C CYS A 410 10.01 -9.15 20.03
N THR A 411 8.83 -9.27 19.42
CA THR A 411 7.82 -8.22 19.44
C THR A 411 6.50 -8.81 19.92
N ALA A 412 5.73 -8.00 20.64
CA ALA A 412 4.35 -8.31 21.00
C ALA A 412 3.37 -8.15 19.83
N VAL A 413 3.82 -7.58 18.71
CA VAL A 413 3.02 -7.45 17.50
C VAL A 413 2.66 -8.84 17.00
N THR A 414 1.37 -9.07 16.78
CA THR A 414 0.88 -10.31 16.17
C THR A 414 1.23 -10.33 14.69
N ASP A 415 2.11 -11.24 14.29
CA ASP A 415 2.52 -11.40 12.90
C ASP A 415 1.43 -12.15 12.11
N PRO A 416 0.91 -11.59 11.00
CA PRO A 416 -0.07 -12.26 10.17
C PRO A 416 0.39 -13.61 9.62
N LEU A 417 1.71 -13.82 9.45
CA LEU A 417 2.24 -15.10 8.96
C LEU A 417 2.00 -16.27 9.93
N GLN A 418 1.69 -16.02 11.20
CA GLN A 418 1.36 -17.08 12.17
C GLN A 418 0.14 -17.91 11.76
N ILE A 419 -0.82 -17.27 11.10
CA ILE A 419 -2.09 -17.88 10.69
C ILE A 419 -2.23 -18.00 9.18
N TYR A 420 -1.28 -17.44 8.43
CA TYR A 420 -1.30 -17.45 6.98
C TYR A 420 -1.02 -18.86 6.43
N ASN A 421 -1.84 -19.29 5.46
CA ASN A 421 -1.62 -20.51 4.71
C ASN A 421 -1.68 -20.22 3.21
N GLY A 422 -0.51 -20.11 2.57
CA GLY A 422 -0.41 -19.78 1.14
C GLY A 422 -0.96 -20.83 0.19
N ASN A 423 -1.25 -22.04 0.69
CA ASN A 423 -1.89 -23.10 -0.09
C ASN A 423 -3.41 -23.17 0.13
N ALA A 424 -3.95 -22.37 1.05
CA ALA A 424 -5.36 -22.40 1.36
C ALA A 424 -6.18 -21.82 0.21
N LYS A 425 -7.13 -22.63 -0.27
CA LYS A 425 -8.11 -22.19 -1.27
C LYS A 425 -9.25 -21.46 -0.58
N CYS A 426 -9.75 -20.41 -1.22
CA CYS A 426 -10.97 -19.73 -0.80
C CYS A 426 -12.14 -20.73 -0.76
N SER A 427 -12.71 -20.94 0.43
CA SER A 427 -13.79 -21.90 0.67
C SER A 427 -15.07 -21.26 1.20
N VAL A 428 -15.09 -19.93 1.35
CA VAL A 428 -16.32 -19.18 1.65
C VAL A 428 -17.31 -19.35 0.49
N LEU A 429 -18.54 -19.74 0.81
CA LEU A 429 -19.57 -20.03 -0.19
C LEU A 429 -19.89 -18.77 -1.02
N ASN A 430 -20.07 -18.94 -2.33
CA ASN A 430 -20.34 -17.85 -3.30
C ASN A 430 -19.27 -16.75 -3.36
N CYS A 431 -18.13 -17.00 -2.75
CA CYS A 431 -17.00 -16.10 -2.79
C CYS A 431 -16.15 -16.34 -4.05
N ARG A 432 -15.67 -15.24 -4.64
CA ARG A 432 -14.72 -15.23 -5.76
C ARG A 432 -13.29 -15.18 -5.24
N SER A 433 -13.02 -14.31 -4.26
CA SER A 433 -11.72 -14.21 -3.59
C SER A 433 -11.93 -14.03 -2.09
N CYS A 434 -11.15 -14.76 -1.30
CA CYS A 434 -11.18 -14.66 0.16
C CYS A 434 -9.98 -13.83 0.63
N ALA A 435 -10.05 -13.38 1.89
CA ALA A 435 -8.89 -12.76 2.54
C ALA A 435 -7.79 -13.82 2.73
N ALA A 436 -6.55 -13.47 2.39
CA ALA A 436 -5.38 -14.34 2.50
C ALA A 436 -5.22 -15.01 3.88
N LEU A 437 -5.49 -14.25 4.94
CA LEU A 437 -5.36 -14.72 6.33
C LEU A 437 -6.55 -15.55 6.81
N TYR A 438 -7.70 -15.43 6.14
CA TYR A 438 -8.95 -16.07 6.55
C TYR A 438 -9.70 -16.70 5.35
N PRO A 439 -9.04 -17.60 4.60
CA PRO A 439 -9.55 -18.14 3.34
C PRO A 439 -10.78 -19.05 3.51
N THR A 440 -11.09 -19.45 4.75
CA THR A 440 -12.24 -20.31 5.09
C THR A 440 -13.41 -19.56 5.70
N SER A 441 -13.22 -18.31 6.12
CA SER A 441 -14.22 -17.58 6.90
C SER A 441 -14.48 -16.16 6.44
N ARG A 442 -13.62 -15.57 5.58
CA ARG A 442 -13.81 -14.18 5.13
C ARG A 442 -13.68 -14.02 3.64
N CYS A 443 -14.79 -13.68 2.99
CA CYS A 443 -14.79 -13.25 1.61
C CYS A 443 -14.31 -11.81 1.47
N THR A 444 -13.61 -11.52 0.37
CA THR A 444 -13.25 -10.16 -0.04
C THR A 444 -14.02 -9.76 -1.28
N GLN A 445 -14.22 -10.68 -2.23
CA GLN A 445 -15.03 -10.40 -3.41
C GLN A 445 -16.05 -11.51 -3.62
N CYS A 446 -17.33 -11.15 -3.69
CA CYS A 446 -18.39 -12.09 -4.02
C CYS A 446 -18.43 -12.43 -5.52
N ARG A 447 -18.97 -13.60 -5.86
CA ARG A 447 -19.33 -13.94 -7.24
C ARG A 447 -20.49 -13.06 -7.72
N ARG A 448 -20.71 -13.03 -9.04
CA ARG A 448 -21.83 -12.27 -9.63
C ARG A 448 -23.16 -12.61 -8.95
N ASN A 449 -23.98 -11.60 -8.69
CA ASN A 449 -25.30 -11.67 -8.02
C ASN A 449 -25.27 -11.93 -6.50
N TYR A 450 -24.09 -11.90 -5.88
CA TYR A 450 -23.95 -11.98 -4.44
C TYR A 450 -23.38 -10.68 -3.88
N VAL A 451 -23.85 -10.29 -2.70
CA VAL A 451 -23.42 -9.08 -1.99
C VAL A 451 -22.62 -9.52 -0.75
N LEU A 452 -21.51 -8.82 -0.52
CA LEU A 452 -20.66 -9.05 0.64
C LEU A 452 -21.32 -8.45 1.89
N THR A 453 -21.51 -9.26 2.92
CA THR A 453 -22.00 -8.81 4.24
C THR A 453 -20.86 -8.31 5.11
N ASP A 454 -21.21 -7.60 6.19
CA ASP A 454 -20.32 -7.23 7.30
C ASP A 454 -19.69 -8.46 7.99
N THR A 455 -20.38 -9.59 8.00
CA THR A 455 -19.86 -10.90 8.44
C THR A 455 -18.89 -11.56 7.45
N HIS A 456 -18.56 -10.87 6.34
CA HIS A 456 -17.68 -11.36 5.27
C HIS A 456 -18.22 -12.59 4.53
N GLU A 457 -19.54 -12.74 4.46
CA GLU A 457 -20.23 -13.79 3.71
C GLU A 457 -20.80 -13.23 2.40
N CYS A 458 -21.05 -14.11 1.43
CA CYS A 458 -21.67 -13.74 0.17
C CYS A 458 -23.09 -14.28 0.10
N LEU A 459 -24.05 -13.39 0.39
CA LEU A 459 -25.47 -13.71 0.32
C LEU A 459 -26.04 -13.30 -1.03
N HIS A 460 -26.99 -14.10 -1.53
CA HIS A 460 -27.62 -13.82 -2.81
C HIS A 460 -28.35 -12.49 -2.70
N ALA A 461 -28.14 -11.56 -3.64
CA ALA A 461 -28.99 -10.39 -3.75
C ALA A 461 -30.42 -10.90 -3.92
N ALA A 462 -31.31 -10.64 -2.96
CA ALA A 462 -32.64 -11.23 -2.96
C ALA A 462 -33.31 -11.04 -4.33
N VAL A 463 -33.92 -12.10 -4.88
CA VAL A 463 -34.73 -11.99 -6.09
C VAL A 463 -35.96 -11.14 -5.72
N GLY A 464 -35.95 -9.88 -6.14
CA GLY A 464 -36.92 -8.85 -5.71
C GLY A 464 -36.32 -7.72 -4.86
N ALA A 465 -35.02 -7.76 -4.53
CA ALA A 465 -34.30 -6.54 -4.23
C ALA A 465 -34.32 -5.67 -5.48
N GLU A 466 -34.85 -4.44 -5.36
CA GLU A 466 -34.78 -3.43 -6.41
C GLU A 466 -33.35 -3.44 -6.98
N PRO A 467 -33.18 -3.46 -8.31
CA PRO A 467 -31.85 -3.38 -8.90
C PRO A 467 -31.14 -2.18 -8.28
N LEU A 468 -29.87 -2.35 -7.89
CA LEU A 468 -29.06 -1.24 -7.40
C LEU A 468 -29.22 -0.11 -8.41
N CYS A 469 -29.72 1.02 -7.91
CA CYS A 469 -30.07 2.13 -8.75
C CYS A 469 -28.78 2.71 -9.32
N ASN A 470 -28.52 2.46 -10.60
CA ASN A 470 -27.30 2.88 -11.30
C ASN A 470 -27.40 4.34 -11.77
N VAL A 471 -28.51 5.02 -11.49
CA VAL A 471 -28.70 6.43 -11.77
C VAL A 471 -28.01 7.26 -10.70
N TRP A 472 -26.97 7.98 -11.12
CA TRP A 472 -26.24 8.94 -10.30
C TRP A 472 -27.17 9.87 -9.52
N TYR A 473 -26.89 10.03 -8.22
CA TYR A 473 -27.62 10.91 -7.29
C TYR A 473 -29.10 10.56 -7.06
N CYS A 474 -29.51 9.35 -7.43
CA CYS A 474 -30.83 8.83 -7.17
C CYS A 474 -30.96 8.30 -5.75
N ALA A 475 -32.06 8.64 -5.08
CA ALA A 475 -32.47 8.05 -3.80
C ALA A 475 -33.23 6.75 -4.03
N THR A 476 -34.14 6.75 -5.03
CA THR A 476 -35.01 5.63 -5.35
C THR A 476 -35.18 5.51 -6.86
N CYS A 477 -34.87 4.35 -7.45
CA CYS A 477 -35.10 4.12 -8.88
C CYS A 477 -36.59 3.89 -9.21
N VAL A 478 -36.95 3.93 -10.49
CA VAL A 478 -38.27 3.51 -10.95
C VAL A 478 -38.33 1.98 -10.85
N LYS A 479 -39.34 1.47 -10.14
CA LYS A 479 -39.54 0.04 -9.88
C LYS A 479 -39.39 -0.80 -11.15
N GLY A 480 -38.48 -1.77 -11.11
CA GLY A 480 -38.19 -2.67 -12.22
C GLY A 480 -37.18 -2.13 -13.26
N THR A 481 -36.58 -0.97 -13.03
CA THR A 481 -35.52 -0.40 -13.87
C THR A 481 -34.32 0.04 -13.02
N SER A 482 -33.09 -0.20 -13.47
CA SER A 482 -31.86 0.27 -12.80
C SER A 482 -31.41 1.66 -13.27
N ASP A 483 -31.97 2.14 -14.37
CA ASP A 483 -31.42 3.25 -15.16
C ASP A 483 -32.34 4.48 -15.21
N GLN A 484 -33.45 4.45 -14.46
CA GLN A 484 -34.34 5.59 -14.30
C GLN A 484 -34.61 5.87 -12.83
N CYS A 485 -34.47 7.12 -12.43
CA CYS A 485 -34.72 7.58 -11.08
C CYS A 485 -36.18 7.99 -10.90
N SER A 486 -36.79 7.60 -9.77
CA SER A 486 -38.12 8.06 -9.34
C SER A 486 -38.02 9.17 -8.30
N GLU A 487 -36.97 9.16 -7.47
CA GLU A 487 -36.73 10.15 -6.44
C GLU A 487 -35.24 10.45 -6.30
N CYS A 488 -34.88 11.73 -6.35
CA CYS A 488 -33.50 12.17 -6.21
C CYS A 488 -33.09 12.38 -4.75
N ARG A 489 -31.80 12.17 -4.44
CA ARG A 489 -31.24 12.55 -3.14
C ARG A 489 -31.37 14.06 -2.93
N SER A 490 -31.35 14.49 -1.67
CA SER A 490 -31.49 15.92 -1.32
C SER A 490 -30.48 16.78 -2.09
N ARG A 491 -30.93 17.95 -2.57
CA ARG A 491 -30.21 18.90 -3.48
C ARG A 491 -30.21 18.55 -4.98
N PHE A 492 -30.75 17.39 -5.37
CA PHE A 492 -30.92 17.00 -6.77
C PHE A 492 -32.40 17.03 -7.18
N ARG A 493 -32.67 17.32 -8.45
CA ARG A 493 -33.98 17.38 -9.09
C ARG A 493 -34.03 16.35 -10.21
N LEU A 494 -35.18 15.71 -10.34
CA LEU A 494 -35.41 14.70 -11.35
C LEU A 494 -35.59 15.37 -12.72
N SER A 495 -34.84 14.90 -13.72
CA SER A 495 -34.90 15.32 -15.12
C SER A 495 -34.69 14.10 -16.02
N ASP A 496 -35.70 13.72 -16.79
CA ASP A 496 -35.67 12.61 -17.76
C ASP A 496 -35.12 11.29 -17.18
N GLY A 497 -35.64 10.88 -16.01
CA GLY A 497 -35.18 9.66 -15.34
C GLY A 497 -33.77 9.76 -14.74
N SER A 498 -33.15 10.95 -14.71
CA SER A 498 -31.83 11.20 -14.12
C SER A 498 -31.88 12.29 -13.05
N CYS A 499 -31.03 12.20 -12.03
CA CYS A 499 -30.95 13.23 -10.99
C CYS A 499 -29.86 14.24 -11.32
N ARG A 500 -30.25 15.50 -11.40
CA ARG A 500 -29.37 16.63 -11.70
C ARG A 500 -29.41 17.63 -10.56
N LEU A 501 -28.33 18.36 -10.32
CA LEU A 501 -28.37 19.44 -9.33
C LEU A 501 -29.47 20.43 -9.69
N GLY A 502 -30.42 20.62 -8.77
CA GLY A 502 -31.38 21.71 -8.90
C GLY A 502 -30.62 23.00 -8.67
N ASN A 503 -30.58 23.90 -9.67
CA ASN A 503 -30.13 25.27 -9.43
C ASN A 503 -31.03 25.89 -8.36
N THR A 504 -30.61 25.85 -7.10
CA THR A 504 -31.21 26.67 -6.05
C THR A 504 -30.69 28.08 -6.23
N ASN A 505 -31.33 28.81 -7.14
CA ASN A 505 -31.53 30.26 -7.06
C ASN A 505 -32.87 30.57 -7.73
N ALA A 506 -33.94 30.24 -7.02
CA ALA A 506 -35.25 30.83 -7.24
C ALA A 506 -35.90 31.02 -5.87
N ALA A 507 -35.35 31.97 -5.10
CA ALA A 507 -36.10 32.61 -4.03
C ALA A 507 -36.89 33.78 -4.66
N ALA A 508 -38.15 33.90 -4.27
CA ALA A 508 -39.15 34.83 -4.78
C ALA A 508 -38.77 36.32 -4.57
N GLY A 509 -39.15 37.20 -5.51
CA GLY A 509 -39.16 38.65 -5.28
C GLY A 509 -39.14 39.57 -6.51
N ALA A 510 -40.32 39.80 -7.11
CA ALA A 510 -40.77 40.99 -7.84
C ALA A 510 -40.21 41.34 -9.27
N PRO A 511 -41.07 41.93 -10.15
CA PRO A 511 -40.84 42.02 -11.59
C PRO A 511 -40.13 43.34 -11.96
N ILE A 512 -39.13 43.26 -12.84
CA ILE A 512 -38.66 44.45 -13.57
C ILE A 512 -38.59 44.12 -15.06
N ILE A 513 -39.30 44.98 -15.78
CA ILE A 513 -39.55 45.05 -17.22
C ILE A 513 -38.25 45.44 -17.95
N ALA A 514 -37.99 44.77 -19.09
CA ALA A 514 -37.18 45.21 -20.24
C ALA A 514 -35.67 45.47 -19.97
N ALA A 515 -34.72 45.35 -20.90
CA ALA A 515 -34.74 45.23 -22.35
C ALA A 515 -33.46 44.52 -22.79
N ALA A 516 -33.53 43.92 -23.98
CA ALA A 516 -32.36 43.65 -24.81
C ALA A 516 -31.61 44.96 -25.15
N ALA A 517 -30.27 44.92 -25.20
CA ALA A 517 -29.45 45.54 -26.27
C ALA A 517 -27.94 45.60 -25.94
N CYS A 518 -27.16 45.28 -26.98
CA CYS A 518 -25.80 45.76 -27.32
C CYS A 518 -24.63 45.36 -26.40
N ILE A 519 -23.70 44.54 -26.87
CA ILE A 519 -22.63 44.88 -27.84
C ILE A 519 -21.86 46.14 -27.39
N GLY A 520 -20.78 45.92 -26.67
CA GLY A 520 -19.68 46.87 -26.54
C GLY A 520 -18.53 46.44 -27.44
N ALA A 521 -18.53 46.91 -28.68
CA ALA A 521 -17.34 46.94 -29.50
C ALA A 521 -16.51 48.17 -29.10
N ALA A 522 -15.26 47.95 -28.72
CA ALA A 522 -14.22 48.98 -28.70
C ALA A 522 -12.88 48.36 -29.09
N ALA A 523 -12.74 48.07 -30.39
CA ALA A 523 -11.45 48.13 -31.07
C ALA A 523 -11.68 49.03 -32.28
N VAL A 524 -11.40 50.33 -32.08
CA VAL A 524 -11.50 51.38 -33.09
C VAL A 524 -10.12 51.64 -33.66
N PHE A 525 -10.10 51.88 -34.98
CA PHE A 525 -9.05 52.48 -35.84
C PHE A 525 -7.98 51.53 -36.43
N TYR A 526 -7.62 51.59 -37.73
CA TYR A 526 -8.01 52.44 -38.87
C TYR A 526 -7.51 51.77 -40.17
N ALA A 527 -8.29 51.89 -41.27
CA ALA A 527 -7.87 52.12 -42.68
C ALA A 527 -9.12 51.97 -43.59
N VAL A 528 -9.96 53.01 -43.72
CA VAL A 528 -10.03 53.95 -44.86
C VAL A 528 -10.33 53.28 -46.22
N PHE A 529 -11.59 53.34 -46.64
CA PHE A 529 -12.04 54.42 -47.54
C PHE A 529 -13.17 55.20 -46.86
#